data_AF-A0A2D6E1U3-F1
#
_entry.id   AF-A0A2D6E1U3-F1
#
_cell.length_a   1.000
_cell.length_b   1.000
_cell.length_c   1.000
_cell.angle_alpha   90.00
_cell.angle_beta   90.00
_cell.angle_gamma   90.00
#
_symmetry.space_group_name_H-M   'P 1'
#
loop_
_entity.id
_entity.type
_entity.pdbx_description
1 polymer ?
#
loop_
_entity_poly.entity_id
_entity_poly.type
_entity_poly.pdbx_seq_one_letter_code
_entity_poly.pdbx_strand_id
1 'polypeptide(L)'
;MEIRMNSISNYCRFIGRLVRDPKLTKLDHTDLVTFTLAINEYRKEKDPDTGERKKKKTTSYFDFEAWDTGATTLANLCKKGDIVDIVSSAKNNRWVDKNGKEQNQVRFRVKEFKLFNQQQHVKQEAQATNNEL
;
A
#
# COMPACT_ATOMS: atom_id res chain seq x y z
N MET A 1 25.98 -19.47 30.02
CA MET A 1 24.53 -19.32 29.75
C MET A 1 24.41 -18.36 28.56
N GLU A 2 24.22 -18.89 27.36
CA GLU A 2 24.21 -18.10 26.13
C GLU A 2 22.82 -17.50 25.95
N ILE A 3 22.70 -16.18 26.14
CA ILE A 3 21.45 -15.46 25.89
C ILE A 3 21.28 -15.40 24.38
N ARG A 4 20.43 -16.28 23.85
CA ARG A 4 20.03 -16.31 22.43
C ARG A 4 19.28 -15.02 22.08
N MET A 5 19.83 -14.30 21.11
CA MET A 5 19.19 -13.45 20.10
C MET A 5 17.90 -12.69 20.51
N ASN A 6 18.01 -11.41 20.87
CA ASN A 6 16.88 -10.48 20.74
C ASN A 6 16.62 -10.23 19.25
N SER A 7 15.64 -10.90 18.64
CA SER A 7 15.26 -10.58 17.26
C SER A 7 14.52 -9.23 17.23
N ILE A 8 15.23 -8.15 16.91
CA ILE A 8 14.60 -6.86 16.64
C ILE A 8 13.77 -7.02 15.35
N SER A 9 12.46 -6.78 15.43
CA SER A 9 11.53 -6.94 14.31
C SER A 9 11.11 -5.58 13.74
N ASN A 10 11.18 -5.44 12.42
CA ASN A 10 10.61 -4.32 11.69
C ASN A 10 9.26 -4.76 11.11
N TYR A 11 8.17 -4.25 11.70
CA TYR A 11 6.80 -4.62 11.39
C TYR A 11 5.91 -3.38 11.33
N CYS A 12 5.29 -3.14 10.18
CA CYS A 12 4.30 -2.08 10.00
C CYS A 12 3.06 -2.67 9.33
N ARG A 13 1.86 -2.33 9.83
CA ARG A 13 0.59 -2.78 9.24
C ARG A 13 -0.24 -1.59 8.80
N PHE A 14 -0.79 -1.69 7.60
CA PHE A 14 -1.55 -0.62 6.96
C PHE A 14 -2.80 -1.18 6.30
N ILE A 15 -3.92 -0.49 6.46
CA ILE A 15 -5.15 -0.78 5.73
C ILE A 15 -5.54 0.49 5.01
N GLY A 16 -5.57 0.43 3.68
CA GLY A 16 -5.76 1.62 2.86
C GLY A 16 -6.33 1.31 1.50
N ARG A 17 -6.59 2.37 0.74
CA ARG A 17 -7.11 2.28 -0.63
C ARG A 17 -6.03 2.55 -1.65
N LEU A 18 -5.98 1.75 -2.70
CA LEU A 18 -5.13 1.99 -3.86
C LEU A 18 -5.53 3.31 -4.54
N VAL A 19 -4.58 4.24 -4.65
CA VAL A 19 -4.82 5.56 -5.27
C VAL A 19 -4.93 5.46 -6.80
N ARG A 20 -4.30 4.43 -7.36
CA ARG A 20 -4.23 4.08 -8.78
C ARG A 20 -3.97 2.58 -8.92
N ASP A 21 -4.05 2.07 -10.14
CA ASP A 21 -3.69 0.68 -10.42
C ASP A 21 -2.22 0.42 -10.05
N PRO A 22 -1.89 -0.75 -9.46
CA PRO A 22 -0.51 -1.10 -9.15
C PRO A 22 0.35 -1.18 -10.42
N LYS A 23 1.55 -0.63 -10.38
CA LYS A 23 2.47 -0.64 -11.52
C LYS A 23 3.43 -1.83 -11.40
N LEU A 24 3.20 -2.85 -12.23
CA LEU A 24 4.13 -3.97 -12.41
C LEU A 24 5.29 -3.57 -13.33
N THR A 25 6.51 -3.90 -12.92
CA THR A 25 7.75 -3.74 -13.67
C THR A 25 8.44 -5.10 -13.69
N LYS A 26 8.57 -5.68 -14.88
CA LYS A 26 9.33 -6.93 -15.06
C LYS A 26 10.81 -6.58 -15.16
N LEU A 27 11.62 -7.21 -14.32
CA LEU A 27 13.09 -7.14 -14.36
C LEU A 27 13.62 -8.51 -14.81
N ASP A 28 14.90 -8.60 -15.14
CA ASP A 28 15.47 -9.81 -15.79
C ASP A 28 15.27 -11.11 -14.98
N HIS A 29 15.22 -11.02 -13.65
CA HIS A 29 15.12 -12.19 -12.76
C HIS A 29 14.02 -12.10 -11.70
N THR A 30 13.28 -11.00 -11.67
CA THR A 30 12.26 -10.76 -10.63
C THR A 30 11.21 -9.78 -11.13
N ASP A 31 10.04 -9.83 -10.52
CA ASP A 31 8.97 -8.87 -10.77
C ASP A 31 8.86 -7.90 -9.61
N LEU A 32 8.70 -6.63 -9.92
CA LEU A 32 8.50 -5.56 -8.94
C LEU A 32 7.14 -4.92 -9.19
N VAL A 33 6.29 -4.84 -8.17
CA VAL A 33 5.11 -3.99 -8.19
C VAL A 33 5.30 -2.82 -7.25
N THR A 34 4.91 -1.63 -7.71
CA THR A 34 4.89 -0.42 -6.88
C THR A 34 3.49 0.19 -6.87
N PHE A 35 3.07 0.67 -5.71
CA PHE A 35 1.74 1.26 -5.54
C PHE A 35 1.71 2.17 -4.33
N THR A 36 0.67 3.01 -4.26
CA THR A 36 0.46 3.98 -3.18
C THR A 36 -0.88 3.70 -2.53
N LEU A 37 -0.90 3.60 -1.20
CA LEU A 37 -2.15 3.53 -0.43
C LEU A 37 -2.49 4.87 0.20
N ALA A 38 -3.75 5.28 0.08
CA ALA A 38 -4.35 6.33 0.90
C ALA A 38 -4.90 5.71 2.18
N ILE A 39 -4.44 6.21 3.32
CA ILE A 39 -4.82 5.75 4.66
C ILE A 39 -5.51 6.91 5.38
N ASN A 40 -6.75 6.69 5.79
CA ASN A 40 -7.56 7.70 6.46
C ASN A 40 -7.50 7.50 7.97
N GLU A 41 -7.16 8.56 8.70
CA GLU A 41 -7.28 8.63 10.15
C GLU A 41 -8.37 9.64 10.52
N TYR A 42 -9.11 9.33 11.58
CA TYR A 42 -10.14 10.21 12.12
C TYR A 42 -9.75 10.59 13.55
N ARG A 43 -9.62 11.89 13.82
CA ARG A 43 -9.39 12.43 15.16
C ARG A 43 -10.51 13.40 15.52
N LYS A 44 -10.85 13.48 16.81
CA LYS A 44 -11.76 14.52 17.31
C LYS A 44 -10.89 15.73 17.69
N GLU A 45 -11.19 16.88 17.13
CA GLU A 45 -10.54 18.15 17.48
C GLU A 45 -11.59 19.14 17.97
N LYS A 46 -11.18 20.04 18.87
CA LYS A 46 -12.01 21.13 19.36
C LYS A 46 -11.90 22.30 18.36
N ASP A 47 -13.03 22.75 17.86
CA ASP A 47 -13.14 23.94 17.03
C ASP A 47 -12.73 25.18 17.86
N PRO A 48 -11.75 26.00 17.41
CA PRO A 48 -11.25 27.14 18.19
C PRO A 48 -12.30 28.21 18.45
N ASP A 49 -13.24 28.39 17.52
CA ASP A 49 -14.21 29.48 17.54
C ASP A 49 -15.49 29.09 18.28
N THR A 50 -15.97 27.87 18.07
CA THR A 50 -17.25 27.39 18.63
C THR A 50 -17.08 26.48 19.85
N GLY A 51 -15.89 25.94 20.08
CA GLY A 51 -15.60 25.01 21.17
C GLY A 51 -16.21 23.61 21.01
N GLU A 52 -16.91 23.34 19.91
CA GLU A 52 -17.50 22.04 19.61
C GLU A 52 -16.44 21.01 19.20
N ARG A 53 -16.67 19.72 19.51
CA ARG A 53 -15.79 18.61 19.08
C ARG A 53 -16.24 18.10 17.71
N LYS A 54 -15.46 18.38 16.67
CA LYS A 54 -15.72 17.91 15.30
C LYS A 54 -14.80 16.74 14.94
N LYS A 55 -15.30 15.80 14.14
CA LYS A 55 -14.48 14.74 13.55
C LYS A 55 -13.69 15.33 12.38
N LYS A 56 -12.37 15.32 12.48
CA LYS A 56 -11.45 15.69 11.40
C LYS A 56 -10.86 14.44 10.77
N LYS A 57 -10.85 14.42 9.44
CA LYS A 57 -10.24 13.36 8.64
C LYS A 57 -8.88 13.85 8.15
N THR A 58 -7.85 13.04 8.35
CA THR A 58 -6.54 13.21 7.74
C THR A 58 -6.26 12.02 6.84
N THR A 59 -5.64 12.25 5.69
CA THR A 59 -5.25 11.19 4.76
C THR A 59 -3.73 11.21 4.58
N SER A 60 -3.10 10.08 4.88
CA SER A 60 -1.68 9.84 4.63
C SER A 60 -1.51 8.97 3.39
N TYR A 61 -0.47 9.25 2.62
CA TYR A 61 -0.13 8.49 1.41
C TYR A 61 1.22 7.82 1.63
N PHE A 62 1.26 6.50 1.47
CA PHE A 62 2.50 5.73 1.63
C PHE A 62 2.75 4.87 0.41
N ASP A 63 4.01 4.81 0.01
CA ASP A 63 4.47 4.03 -1.13
C ASP A 63 4.96 2.66 -0.69
N PHE A 64 4.48 1.64 -1.39
CA PHE A 64 4.76 0.24 -1.13
C PHE A 64 5.43 -0.42 -2.33
N GLU A 65 6.21 -1.44 -2.03
CA GLU A 65 6.74 -2.35 -3.04
C GLU A 65 6.52 -3.81 -2.62
N ALA A 66 6.18 -4.64 -3.59
CA ALA A 66 6.21 -6.09 -3.44
C ALA A 66 7.03 -6.70 -4.58
N TRP A 67 7.57 -7.88 -4.34
CA TRP A 67 8.50 -8.56 -5.23
C TRP A 67 7.98 -9.96 -5.58
N ASP A 68 8.51 -10.53 -6.66
CA ASP A 68 8.27 -11.90 -7.11
C ASP A 68 6.78 -12.24 -7.24
N THR A 69 6.32 -13.35 -6.65
CA THR A 69 4.92 -13.78 -6.68
C THR A 69 3.98 -12.78 -6.03
N GLY A 70 4.43 -12.05 -5.00
CA GLY A 70 3.66 -10.97 -4.40
C GLY A 70 3.42 -9.82 -5.37
N ALA A 71 4.42 -9.52 -6.22
CA ALA A 71 4.31 -8.48 -7.23
C ALA A 71 3.25 -8.82 -8.28
N THR A 72 3.35 -10.01 -8.88
CA THR A 72 2.42 -10.46 -9.91
C THR A 72 1.01 -10.61 -9.37
N THR A 73 0.84 -11.15 -8.16
CA THR A 73 -0.48 -11.31 -7.53
C THR A 73 -1.15 -9.98 -7.28
N LEU A 74 -0.45 -9.00 -6.70
CA LEU A 74 -1.02 -7.67 -6.45
C LEU A 74 -1.37 -6.94 -7.75
N ALA A 75 -0.52 -7.03 -8.77
CA ALA A 75 -0.77 -6.42 -10.07
C ALA A 75 -1.99 -7.01 -10.79
N ASN A 76 -2.19 -8.33 -10.69
CA ASN A 76 -3.28 -9.01 -11.37
C ASN A 76 -4.62 -8.87 -10.64
N LEU A 77 -4.61 -8.81 -9.30
CA LEU A 77 -5.84 -8.90 -8.50
C LEU A 77 -6.34 -7.56 -7.97
N CYS A 78 -5.56 -6.49 -8.06
CA CYS A 78 -5.93 -5.20 -7.48
C CYS A 78 -6.05 -4.12 -8.54
N LYS A 79 -7.06 -3.26 -8.39
CA LYS A 79 -7.21 -2.03 -9.16
C LYS A 79 -7.35 -0.81 -8.25
N LYS A 80 -7.31 0.37 -8.85
CA LYS A 80 -7.59 1.64 -8.20
C LYS A 80 -8.86 1.56 -7.35
N GLY A 81 -8.77 2.06 -6.14
CA GLY A 81 -9.87 2.13 -5.18
C GLY A 81 -10.02 0.88 -4.31
N ASP A 82 -9.39 -0.25 -4.64
CA ASP A 82 -9.45 -1.45 -3.81
C ASP A 82 -8.85 -1.21 -2.43
N ILE A 83 -9.46 -1.84 -1.43
CA ILE A 83 -8.94 -1.85 -0.05
C ILE A 83 -8.01 -3.05 0.08
N VAL A 84 -6.81 -2.79 0.59
CA VAL A 84 -5.80 -3.80 0.88
C VAL A 84 -5.32 -3.63 2.31
N ASP A 85 -5.23 -4.75 3.04
CA ASP A 85 -4.51 -4.86 4.31
C ASP A 85 -3.10 -5.37 4.02
N ILE A 86 -2.09 -4.69 4.53
CA ILE A 86 -0.69 -4.93 4.24
C ILE A 86 0.11 -5.02 5.53
N VAL A 87 0.91 -6.07 5.64
CA VAL A 87 2.03 -6.16 6.58
C VAL A 87 3.32 -5.92 5.81
N SER A 88 4.20 -5.08 6.37
CA SER A 88 5.41 -4.63 5.69
C SER A 88 6.59 -4.44 6.66
N SER A 89 7.78 -4.20 6.09
CA SER A 89 8.87 -3.53 6.78
C SER A 89 9.14 -2.16 6.18
N ALA A 90 9.42 -1.18 7.03
CA ALA A 90 9.85 0.15 6.61
C ALA A 90 11.35 0.14 6.27
N LYS A 91 11.72 0.61 5.09
CA LYS A 91 13.13 0.77 4.69
C LYS A 91 13.40 2.20 4.27
N ASN A 92 14.50 2.76 4.74
CA ASN A 92 15.01 4.01 4.19
C ASN A 92 15.61 3.72 2.82
N ASN A 93 15.08 4.39 1.80
CA ASN A 93 15.59 4.34 0.44
C ASN A 93 16.28 5.67 0.15
N ARG A 94 17.59 5.63 -0.11
CA ARG A 94 18.40 6.82 -0.40
C ARG A 94 18.96 6.71 -1.81
N TRP A 95 18.80 7.74 -2.63
CA TRP A 95 19.30 7.70 -4.01
C TRP A 95 19.73 9.07 -4.56
N VAL A 96 20.63 8.96 -5.54
CA VAL A 96 21.03 9.91 -6.58
C VAL A 96 19.89 10.38 -7.50
N ASP A 97 19.25 11.55 -7.37
CA ASP A 97 18.33 11.97 -8.46
C ASP A 97 19.09 12.43 -9.72
N LYS A 98 18.36 12.61 -10.83
CA LYS A 98 18.96 13.01 -12.12
C LYS A 98 19.66 14.38 -12.08
N ASN A 99 19.34 15.21 -11.09
CA ASN A 99 19.92 16.54 -10.89
C ASN A 99 21.11 16.52 -9.92
N GLY A 100 21.55 15.34 -9.47
CA GLY A 100 22.65 15.18 -8.52
C GLY A 100 22.26 15.42 -7.06
N LYS A 101 20.97 15.56 -6.74
CA LYS A 101 20.51 15.80 -5.37
C LYS A 101 20.21 14.49 -4.66
N GLU A 102 20.72 14.36 -3.44
CA GLU A 102 20.39 13.23 -2.56
C GLU A 102 18.91 13.27 -2.16
N GLN A 103 18.23 12.16 -2.37
CA GLN A 103 16.86 11.92 -1.93
C GLN A 103 16.84 10.86 -0.84
N ASN A 104 15.92 11.01 0.11
CA ASN A 104 15.65 10.01 1.14
C ASN A 104 14.14 9.84 1.28
N GLN A 105 13.65 8.62 1.12
CA GLN A 105 12.24 8.27 1.26
C GLN A 105 12.11 6.97 2.04
N VAL A 106 11.16 6.90 2.98
CA VAL A 106 10.77 5.63 3.56
C VAL A 106 9.90 4.88 2.55
N ARG A 107 10.28 3.66 2.23
CA ARG A 107 9.50 2.74 1.41
C ARG A 107 9.12 1.50 2.19
N PHE A 108 7.89 1.03 2.01
CA PHE A 108 7.36 -0.13 2.73
C PHE A 108 7.42 -1.38 1.85
N ARG A 109 8.28 -2.34 2.22
CA ARG A 109 8.36 -3.63 1.53
C ARG A 109 7.32 -4.57 2.09
N VAL A 110 6.38 -4.97 1.25
CA VAL A 110 5.29 -5.89 1.59
C VAL A 110 5.85 -7.26 1.96
N LYS A 111 5.32 -7.82 3.04
CA LYS A 111 5.55 -9.21 3.50
C LYS A 111 4.31 -10.06 3.29
N GLU A 112 3.15 -9.52 3.65
CA GLU A 112 1.86 -10.19 3.55
C GLU A 112 0.79 -9.17 3.16
N PHE A 113 -0.26 -9.62 2.46
CA PHE A 113 -1.39 -8.78 2.14
C PHE A 113 -2.70 -9.56 2.09
N LYS A 114 -3.82 -8.86 2.33
CA LYS A 114 -5.17 -9.39 2.18
C LYS A 114 -6.04 -8.41 1.41
N LEU A 115 -6.82 -8.94 0.47
CA LEU A 115 -7.72 -8.18 -0.40
C LEU A 115 -9.15 -8.26 0.15
N PHE A 116 -9.85 -7.13 0.19
CA PHE A 116 -11.25 -7.10 0.64
C PHE A 116 -12.27 -7.16 -0.50
N ASN A 117 -11.89 -6.83 -1.73
CA ASN A 117 -12.83 -6.58 -2.83
C ASN A 117 -12.93 -7.69 -3.90
N GLN A 118 -12.26 -8.84 -3.74
CA GLN A 118 -12.15 -9.86 -4.81
C GLN A 118 -13.49 -10.28 -5.45
N GLN A 119 -14.56 -10.37 -4.67
CA GLN A 119 -15.88 -10.81 -5.18
C GLN A 119 -16.57 -9.77 -6.09
N GLN A 120 -16.21 -8.49 -5.97
CA GLN A 120 -16.86 -7.42 -6.73
C GLN A 120 -16.35 -7.37 -8.18
N HIS A 121 -15.09 -7.74 -8.41
CA HIS A 121 -14.49 -7.73 -9.75
C HIS A 121 -14.98 -8.90 -10.60
N VAL A 122 -15.04 -10.11 -10.03
CA VAL A 122 -15.55 -11.31 -10.73
C VAL A 122 -16.99 -11.12 -11.21
N LYS A 123 -17.83 -10.44 -10.41
CA LYS A 123 -19.22 -10.13 -10.80
C LYS A 123 -19.30 -9.06 -11.90
N GLN A 124 -18.41 -8.08 -11.90
CA GLN A 124 -18.37 -7.02 -12.91
C GLN A 124 -17.90 -7.55 -14.27
N GLU A 125 -16.87 -8.40 -14.28
CA GLU A 125 -16.38 -9.02 -15.52
C GLU A 125 -17.44 -9.95 -16.14
N ALA A 126 -18.09 -10.80 -15.33
CA ALA A 126 -19.16 -11.67 -15.81
C ALA A 126 -20.39 -10.90 -16.35
N GLN A 127 -20.65 -9.69 -15.87
CA GLN A 127 -21.74 -8.85 -16.38
C GLN A 127 -21.35 -8.10 -17.67
N ALA A 128 -20.08 -7.74 -17.84
CA ALA A 128 -19.60 -7.12 -19.07
C ALA A 128 -19.65 -8.11 -20.25
N THR A 129 -19.25 -9.37 -20.05
CA THR A 129 -19.28 -10.40 -21.11
C THR A 129 -20.69 -10.76 -21.59
N ASN A 130 -21.71 -10.59 -20.73
CA ASN A 130 -23.10 -10.90 -21.07
C ASN A 130 -23.82 -9.77 -21.83
N ASN A 131 -23.23 -8.57 -21.91
CA ASN A 131 -23.82 -7.42 -22.61
C ASN A 131 -23.20 -7.19 -24.00
N GLU A 132 -22.20 -7.99 -24.40
CA GLU A 132 -21.54 -7.94 -25.70
C GLU A 132 -22.02 -9.04 -26.67
N LEU A 133 -23.05 -9.80 -26.29
CA LEU A 133 -23.79 -10.78 -27.10
C LEU A 133 -25.25 -10.36 -27.25
#